data_AF-A0A496VGD4-F1
#
_entry.id   AF-A0A496VGD4-F1
#
_cell.length_a   1.000
_cell.length_b   1.000
_cell.length_c   1.000
_cell.angle_alpha   90.00
_cell.angle_beta   90.00
_cell.angle_gamma   90.00
#
_symmetry.space_group_name_H-M   'P 1'
#
loop_
_entity.id
_entity.type
_entity.pdbx_description
1 polymer ?
#
loop_
_entity_poly.entity_id
_entity_poly.type
_entity_poly.pdbx_seq_one_letter_code
_entity_poly.pdbx_strand_id
1 'polypeptide(L)'
;MKRVMKMVAVLVLGICLGSAVATAEETRIEYGDIHKVKGGVSQAKGTVGGSITADPDNKAQDLRFDFRKCITDAHSYLRVHLAQKLPGKPSKISWRIKPERGENFVLRLWLTDPSGEMYLLGKKVDCNGEWQNIEFSLLNCGPAWVSGDKNHKMDLPVTLNGFFVDRQGENTTDGKILLGDWSVDTDLSQGSPFSMDVDLQKHFWGKSAAPVLKIDLRNHAARGIDSVYSTVKIVNRYDGKEILNRKLSYKSKDAKNAEIVKAIKLPFGSYEITTTLHDGDKELDSTRKLFQYFMGDCSKMSKSLLEYERDWSPVGGVWGAMSPELANQFGARWIRFEGRTWGNVETAHGVYDTTEIAEEVDKLNDNYVQSVVFQTLYQHPEFR
;
A
#
# COMPACT_ATOMS: atom_id res chain seq x y z
N MET A 1 -38.28 44.24 -46.14
CA MET A 1 -39.24 44.72 -45.13
C MET A 1 -39.77 43.54 -44.34
N LYS A 2 -39.36 43.39 -43.08
CA LYS A 2 -40.12 42.83 -41.94
C LYS A 2 -39.23 42.94 -40.69
N ARG A 3 -39.46 44.01 -39.94
CA ARG A 3 -39.07 44.17 -38.52
C ARG A 3 -40.17 43.50 -37.69
N VAL A 4 -39.81 42.64 -36.74
CA VAL A 4 -40.53 42.45 -35.46
C VAL A 4 -39.46 41.94 -34.47
N MET A 5 -38.83 42.82 -33.70
CA MET A 5 -39.23 43.33 -32.38
C MET A 5 -39.02 42.29 -31.26
N LYS A 6 -37.86 42.38 -30.60
CA LYS A 6 -37.54 41.71 -29.34
C LYS A 6 -38.41 42.32 -28.24
N MET A 7 -39.20 41.51 -27.56
CA MET A 7 -39.96 41.91 -26.39
C MET A 7 -39.22 41.40 -25.14
N VAL A 8 -38.79 42.35 -24.31
CA VAL A 8 -38.25 42.14 -22.97
C VAL A 8 -39.42 41.76 -22.06
N ALA A 9 -39.32 40.62 -21.38
CA ALA A 9 -40.21 40.27 -20.28
C ALA A 9 -39.40 40.25 -18.98
N VAL A 10 -39.83 41.13 -18.08
CA VAL A 10 -39.28 41.40 -16.76
C VAL A 10 -39.64 40.28 -15.79
N LEU A 11 -38.62 39.95 -15.01
CA LEU A 11 -38.57 39.20 -13.75
C LEU A 11 -39.84 39.29 -12.89
N VAL A 12 -40.43 38.14 -12.51
CA VAL A 12 -41.20 38.02 -11.27
C VAL A 12 -40.52 36.95 -10.42
N LEU A 13 -39.83 37.43 -9.38
CA LEU A 13 -39.25 36.64 -8.30
C LEU A 13 -40.37 35.92 -7.53
N GLY A 14 -40.46 34.61 -7.71
CA GLY A 14 -41.09 33.72 -6.72
C GLY A 14 -39.98 33.05 -5.92
N ILE A 15 -39.59 33.65 -4.80
CA ILE A 15 -38.70 33.01 -3.82
C ILE A 15 -39.53 31.92 -3.12
N CYS A 16 -39.49 30.71 -3.66
CA CYS A 16 -39.72 29.52 -2.84
C CYS A 16 -38.39 29.20 -2.15
N LEU A 17 -38.24 29.66 -0.91
CA LEU A 17 -37.27 29.14 0.05
C LEU A 17 -37.69 27.73 0.45
N GLY A 18 -37.65 26.80 -0.50
CA GLY A 18 -37.48 25.39 -0.18
C GLY A 18 -36.01 25.23 0.15
N SER A 19 -35.69 25.05 1.43
CA SER A 19 -34.41 24.48 1.82
C SER A 19 -34.31 23.10 1.18
N ALA A 20 -33.75 23.07 -0.03
CA ALA A 20 -33.27 21.86 -0.65
C ALA A 20 -32.17 21.35 0.29
N VAL A 21 -32.54 20.41 1.16
CA VAL A 21 -31.56 19.53 1.78
C VAL A 21 -30.93 18.85 0.59
N ALA A 22 -29.75 19.30 0.18
CA ALA A 22 -28.95 18.61 -0.81
C ALA A 22 -28.71 17.22 -0.22
N THR A 23 -29.51 16.25 -0.65
CA THR A 23 -29.21 14.84 -0.40
C THR A 23 -27.85 14.63 -1.01
N ALA A 24 -26.85 14.34 -0.19
CA ALA A 24 -25.50 14.12 -0.64
C ALA A 24 -25.52 13.08 -1.76
N GLU A 25 -25.10 13.50 -2.96
CA GLU A 25 -25.14 12.65 -4.15
C GLU A 25 -24.01 11.64 -4.04
N GLU A 26 -24.38 10.39 -3.77
CA GLU A 26 -23.44 9.29 -3.72
C GLU A 26 -22.79 9.11 -5.09
N THR A 27 -21.46 9.18 -5.14
CA THR A 27 -20.68 9.09 -6.36
C THR A 27 -20.00 7.73 -6.43
N ARG A 28 -20.17 7.04 -7.56
CA ARG A 28 -19.44 5.80 -7.85
C ARG A 28 -18.08 6.11 -8.46
N ILE A 29 -17.01 5.59 -7.87
CA ILE A 29 -15.64 5.70 -8.34
C ILE A 29 -15.15 4.33 -8.77
N GLU A 30 -14.77 4.21 -10.03
CA GLU A 30 -14.24 2.98 -10.61
C GLU A 30 -12.71 2.95 -10.58
N TYR A 31 -12.16 1.84 -10.11
CA TYR A 31 -10.74 1.53 -10.15
C TYR A 31 -10.51 0.49 -11.26
N GLY A 32 -10.76 0.92 -12.51
CA GLY A 32 -10.86 0.07 -13.70
C GLY A 32 -9.53 -0.40 -14.33
N ASP A 33 -8.48 -0.56 -13.52
CA ASP A 33 -7.18 -1.00 -14.02
C ASP A 33 -6.47 -1.81 -12.94
N ILE A 34 -6.99 -3.01 -12.67
CA ILE A 34 -6.45 -3.88 -11.63
C ILE A 34 -4.96 -4.21 -11.87
N HIS A 35 -4.44 -4.08 -13.11
CA HIS A 35 -3.01 -4.23 -13.39
C HIS A 35 -2.13 -3.19 -12.68
N LYS A 36 -2.70 -2.08 -12.16
CA LYS A 36 -2.01 -1.10 -11.30
C LYS A 36 -2.10 -1.40 -9.81
N VAL A 37 -2.85 -2.43 -9.42
CA VAL A 37 -2.78 -2.95 -8.05
C VAL A 37 -1.37 -3.48 -7.84
N LYS A 38 -0.53 -2.72 -7.13
CA LYS A 38 0.85 -3.07 -6.72
C LYS A 38 0.87 -4.10 -5.58
N GLY A 39 -0.23 -4.81 -5.43
CA GLY A 39 -0.58 -5.65 -4.29
C GLY A 39 0.18 -6.95 -4.26
N GLY A 40 0.90 -7.19 -3.16
CA GLY A 40 1.51 -8.49 -2.90
C GLY A 40 0.49 -9.53 -2.48
N VAL A 41 0.82 -10.79 -2.74
CA VAL A 41 0.19 -11.96 -2.12
C VAL A 41 1.05 -12.36 -0.93
N SER A 42 0.49 -12.42 0.28
CA SER A 42 1.19 -12.94 1.46
C SER A 42 0.61 -14.26 1.92
N GLN A 43 1.49 -15.21 2.23
CA GLN A 43 1.14 -16.55 2.73
C GLN A 43 0.80 -16.47 4.23
N ALA A 44 -0.30 -17.08 4.66
CA ALA A 44 -0.65 -17.18 6.08
C ALA A 44 0.21 -18.21 6.82
N LYS A 45 0.11 -18.24 8.16
CA LYS A 45 0.73 -19.28 9.01
C LYS A 45 0.24 -20.66 8.54
N GLY A 46 1.18 -21.53 8.17
CA GLY A 46 0.87 -22.84 7.57
C GLY A 46 0.82 -22.82 6.05
N THR A 47 1.97 -22.62 5.41
CA THR A 47 2.28 -23.05 4.02
C THR A 47 1.21 -22.83 2.94
N VAL A 48 0.48 -21.72 2.98
CA VAL A 48 -0.45 -21.34 1.89
C VAL A 48 0.36 -20.94 0.67
N GLY A 49 0.21 -21.64 -0.45
CA GLY A 49 0.76 -21.20 -1.74
C GLY A 49 -0.15 -20.14 -2.35
N GLY A 50 0.42 -19.10 -2.97
CA GLY A 50 -0.39 -18.20 -3.78
C GLY A 50 0.41 -17.29 -4.70
N SER A 51 -0.23 -16.88 -5.79
CA SER A 51 0.36 -16.02 -6.80
C SER A 51 -0.72 -15.13 -7.41
N ILE A 52 -0.33 -13.93 -7.82
CA ILE A 52 -1.18 -13.03 -8.59
C ILE A 52 -0.42 -12.63 -9.85
N THR A 53 -1.04 -12.78 -11.00
CA THR A 53 -0.45 -12.44 -12.30
C THR A 53 -1.46 -11.68 -13.14
N ALA A 54 -1.00 -10.81 -14.04
CA ALA A 54 -1.89 -10.18 -15.00
C ALA A 54 -2.48 -11.23 -15.96
N ASP A 55 -3.76 -11.10 -16.28
CA ASP A 55 -4.46 -11.82 -17.35
C ASP A 55 -4.98 -10.77 -18.35
N PRO A 56 -4.16 -10.42 -19.37
CA PRO A 56 -4.51 -9.38 -20.34
C PRO A 56 -5.74 -9.73 -21.19
N ASP A 57 -5.94 -11.02 -21.47
CA ASP A 57 -7.03 -11.51 -22.33
C ASP A 57 -8.38 -11.26 -21.67
N ASN A 58 -8.43 -11.40 -20.34
CA ASN A 58 -9.63 -11.14 -19.54
C ASN A 58 -9.67 -9.72 -18.93
N LYS A 59 -8.65 -8.88 -19.18
CA LYS A 59 -8.46 -7.58 -18.51
C LYS A 59 -8.58 -7.69 -16.99
N ALA A 60 -7.93 -8.70 -16.43
CA ALA A 60 -8.10 -9.12 -15.04
C ALA A 60 -6.74 -9.47 -14.39
N GLN A 61 -6.75 -9.79 -13.10
CA GLN A 61 -5.65 -10.49 -12.43
C GLN A 61 -6.04 -11.94 -12.13
N ASP A 62 -5.19 -12.89 -12.51
CA ASP A 62 -5.27 -14.31 -12.16
C ASP A 62 -4.67 -14.50 -10.76
N LEU A 63 -5.56 -14.69 -9.78
CA LEU A 63 -5.22 -15.04 -8.40
C LEU A 63 -5.32 -16.55 -8.21
N ARG A 64 -4.21 -17.19 -7.82
CA ARG A 64 -4.16 -18.62 -7.50
C ARG A 64 -3.83 -18.82 -6.04
N PHE A 65 -4.44 -19.83 -5.43
CA PHE A 65 -4.17 -20.24 -4.06
C PHE A 65 -4.13 -21.76 -3.91
N ASP A 66 -3.35 -22.22 -2.95
CA ASP A 66 -3.19 -23.63 -2.60
C ASP A 66 -3.12 -23.77 -1.07
N PHE A 67 -4.18 -24.32 -0.49
CA PHE A 67 -4.36 -24.65 0.91
C PHE A 67 -4.05 -26.12 1.24
N ARG A 68 -3.59 -26.96 0.29
CA ARG A 68 -3.39 -28.41 0.54
C ARG A 68 -2.42 -28.73 1.66
N LYS A 69 -1.46 -27.83 1.92
CA LYS A 69 -0.49 -27.98 3.02
C LYS A 69 -1.00 -27.43 4.35
N CYS A 70 -2.20 -26.87 4.39
CA CYS A 70 -2.81 -26.36 5.61
C CYS A 70 -3.41 -27.50 6.44
N ILE A 71 -2.88 -27.68 7.65
CA ILE A 71 -3.26 -28.75 8.58
C ILE A 71 -4.69 -28.53 9.12
N THR A 72 -5.11 -27.28 9.30
CA THR A 72 -6.43 -26.90 9.81
C THR A 72 -7.11 -25.88 8.89
N ASP A 73 -8.43 -25.75 9.00
CA ASP A 73 -9.19 -24.64 8.44
C ASP A 73 -8.95 -23.33 9.21
N ALA A 74 -8.76 -23.42 10.52
CA ALA A 74 -8.41 -22.31 11.38
C ALA A 74 -7.13 -21.61 10.89
N HIS A 75 -7.24 -20.31 10.60
CA HIS A 75 -6.17 -19.42 10.17
C HIS A 75 -5.55 -19.71 8.78
N SER A 76 -6.23 -20.49 7.94
CA SER A 76 -5.81 -20.76 6.56
C SER A 76 -6.45 -19.77 5.59
N TYR A 77 -5.69 -18.74 5.22
CA TYR A 77 -6.15 -17.70 4.30
C TYR A 77 -5.05 -17.26 3.33
N LEU A 78 -5.46 -16.81 2.16
CA LEU A 78 -4.60 -16.03 1.27
C LEU A 78 -4.92 -14.55 1.46
N ARG A 79 -3.89 -13.71 1.66
CA ARG A 79 -4.08 -12.26 1.77
C ARG A 79 -3.54 -11.57 0.53
N VAL A 80 -4.36 -10.72 -0.06
CA VAL A 80 -4.00 -9.82 -1.17
C VAL A 80 -4.00 -8.39 -0.63
N HIS A 81 -2.88 -7.70 -0.79
CA HIS A 81 -2.71 -6.32 -0.32
C HIS A 81 -3.08 -5.32 -1.42
N LEU A 82 -3.66 -4.17 -1.08
CA LEU A 82 -3.97 -3.06 -1.99
C LEU A 82 -3.41 -1.74 -1.44
N ALA A 83 -3.65 -1.48 -0.15
CA ALA A 83 -3.31 -0.23 0.53
C ALA A 83 -3.85 1.03 -0.17
N GLN A 84 -5.15 1.02 -0.54
CA GLN A 84 -5.81 2.12 -1.23
C GLN A 84 -6.62 2.97 -0.24
N LYS A 85 -6.29 4.25 -0.12
CA LYS A 85 -7.15 5.22 0.57
C LYS A 85 -8.39 5.52 -0.25
N LEU A 86 -9.56 5.48 0.39
CA LEU A 86 -10.84 5.72 -0.24
C LEU A 86 -11.23 7.20 -0.06
N PRO A 87 -11.65 7.87 -1.15
CA PRO A 87 -12.13 9.24 -1.06
C PRO A 87 -13.55 9.28 -0.46
N GLY A 88 -13.89 10.43 0.09
CA GLY A 88 -15.20 10.72 0.63
C GLY A 88 -15.50 9.95 1.93
N LYS A 89 -16.79 9.74 2.19
CA LYS A 89 -17.29 8.73 3.11
C LYS A 89 -17.80 7.52 2.33
N PRO A 90 -17.03 6.42 2.27
CA PRO A 90 -17.42 5.24 1.49
C PRO A 90 -18.59 4.51 2.15
N SER A 91 -19.55 4.08 1.35
CA SER A 91 -20.77 3.39 1.80
C SER A 91 -20.83 1.94 1.31
N LYS A 92 -20.21 1.66 0.17
CA LYS A 92 -20.22 0.34 -0.46
C LYS A 92 -18.97 0.12 -1.30
N ILE A 93 -18.45 -1.09 -1.27
CA ILE A 93 -17.39 -1.55 -2.18
C ILE A 93 -17.96 -2.69 -3.01
N SER A 94 -17.83 -2.60 -4.32
CA SER A 94 -18.24 -3.63 -5.27
C SER A 94 -17.02 -4.16 -6.02
N TRP A 95 -16.90 -5.48 -6.15
CA TRP A 95 -15.80 -6.12 -6.86
C TRP A 95 -16.32 -7.18 -7.82
N ARG A 96 -15.94 -7.05 -9.09
CA ARG A 96 -16.18 -8.07 -10.11
C ARG A 96 -15.14 -9.19 -10.01
N ILE A 97 -15.57 -10.43 -9.77
CA ILE A 97 -14.70 -11.61 -9.70
C ILE A 97 -15.27 -12.78 -10.50
N LYS A 98 -14.42 -13.69 -10.96
CA LYS A 98 -14.83 -14.94 -11.61
C LYS A 98 -14.02 -16.10 -11.03
N PRO A 99 -14.61 -16.90 -10.12
CA PRO A 99 -13.99 -18.14 -9.66
C PRO A 99 -13.98 -19.17 -10.78
N GLU A 100 -12.81 -19.54 -11.28
CA GLU A 100 -12.69 -20.47 -12.41
C GLU A 100 -12.41 -21.91 -11.97
N ARG A 101 -11.88 -22.09 -10.77
CA ARG A 101 -11.55 -23.39 -10.22
C ARG A 101 -11.55 -23.34 -8.70
N GLY A 102 -12.06 -24.40 -8.07
CA GLY A 102 -12.06 -24.59 -6.63
C GLY A 102 -13.46 -24.88 -6.11
N GLU A 103 -13.65 -24.61 -4.82
CA GLU A 103 -14.94 -24.69 -4.14
C GLU A 103 -15.40 -23.30 -3.70
N ASN A 104 -16.61 -23.24 -3.12
CA ASN A 104 -17.11 -22.02 -2.52
C ASN A 104 -16.17 -21.53 -1.40
N PHE A 105 -15.87 -20.25 -1.39
CA PHE A 105 -14.96 -19.63 -0.41
C PHE A 105 -15.58 -18.38 0.20
N VAL A 106 -14.95 -17.86 1.25
CA VAL A 106 -15.31 -16.56 1.82
C VAL A 106 -14.25 -15.53 1.43
N LEU A 107 -14.70 -14.47 0.77
CA LEU A 107 -13.91 -13.27 0.52
C LEU A 107 -14.13 -12.30 1.67
N ARG A 108 -13.08 -11.91 2.38
CA ARG A 108 -13.17 -10.85 3.41
C ARG A 108 -12.46 -9.59 2.96
N LEU A 109 -13.16 -8.47 2.88
CA LEU A 109 -12.50 -7.17 2.79
C LEU A 109 -11.91 -6.77 4.13
N TRP A 110 -10.78 -6.07 4.07
CA TRP A 110 -10.09 -5.53 5.22
C TRP A 110 -9.85 -4.04 5.06
N LEU A 111 -10.44 -3.26 5.96
CA LEU A 111 -10.27 -1.81 6.03
C LEU A 111 -9.71 -1.37 7.38
N THR A 112 -9.07 -0.20 7.37
CA THR A 112 -8.58 0.47 8.57
C THR A 112 -8.81 1.97 8.44
N ASP A 113 -9.23 2.59 9.52
CA ASP A 113 -9.35 4.05 9.62
C ASP A 113 -8.07 4.69 10.20
N PRO A 114 -7.97 6.03 10.27
CA PRO A 114 -6.77 6.69 10.77
C PRO A 114 -6.46 6.42 12.25
N SER A 115 -7.47 6.06 13.05
CA SER A 115 -7.26 5.71 14.46
C SER A 115 -6.58 4.35 14.61
N GLY A 116 -6.67 3.50 13.57
CA GLY A 116 -6.24 2.12 13.57
C GLY A 116 -7.34 1.13 13.90
N GLU A 117 -8.61 1.56 13.96
CA GLU A 117 -9.74 0.64 14.07
C GLU A 117 -9.83 -0.20 12.78
N MET A 118 -10.05 -1.51 12.96
CA MET A 118 -10.02 -2.48 11.86
C MET A 118 -11.42 -3.03 11.58
N TYR A 119 -11.78 -3.10 10.30
CA TYR A 119 -13.08 -3.53 9.82
C TYR A 119 -12.89 -4.73 8.87
N LEU A 120 -13.60 -5.83 9.14
CA LEU A 120 -13.61 -7.03 8.30
C LEU A 120 -15.02 -7.33 7.82
N LEU A 121 -15.23 -7.40 6.51
CA LEU A 121 -16.53 -7.70 5.91
C LEU A 121 -16.41 -8.96 5.06
N GLY A 122 -17.14 -10.02 5.44
CA GLY A 122 -17.11 -11.30 4.73
C GLY A 122 -18.29 -11.49 3.78
N LYS A 123 -18.03 -12.04 2.60
CA LYS A 123 -19.05 -12.50 1.64
C LYS A 123 -18.70 -13.91 1.17
N LYS A 124 -19.71 -14.78 1.15
CA LYS A 124 -19.59 -16.08 0.49
C LYS A 124 -19.59 -15.87 -1.01
N VAL A 125 -18.72 -16.60 -1.69
CA VAL A 125 -18.58 -16.59 -3.15
C VAL A 125 -18.85 -17.99 -3.66
N ASP A 126 -19.76 -18.10 -4.62
CA ASP A 126 -20.08 -19.37 -5.24
C ASP A 126 -19.11 -19.66 -6.39
N CYS A 127 -18.51 -20.85 -6.42
CA CYS A 127 -17.60 -21.22 -7.49
C CYS A 127 -18.37 -21.80 -8.69
N ASN A 128 -19.02 -20.93 -9.47
CA ASN A 128 -19.86 -21.33 -10.60
C ASN A 128 -19.23 -21.11 -11.99
N GLY A 129 -17.97 -20.63 -12.07
CA GLY A 129 -17.30 -20.36 -13.34
C GLY A 129 -17.70 -19.04 -14.02
N GLU A 130 -18.62 -18.27 -13.46
CA GLU A 130 -19.17 -17.05 -14.06
C GLU A 130 -18.68 -15.78 -13.35
N TRP A 131 -18.74 -14.66 -14.07
CA TRP A 131 -18.49 -13.34 -13.48
C TRP A 131 -19.60 -12.98 -12.49
N GLN A 132 -19.19 -12.56 -11.30
CA GLN A 132 -20.07 -12.15 -10.21
C GLN A 132 -19.63 -10.80 -9.68
N ASN A 133 -20.59 -9.98 -9.23
CA ASN A 133 -20.31 -8.73 -8.54
C ASN A 133 -20.52 -8.93 -7.04
N ILE A 134 -19.44 -8.91 -6.26
CA ILE A 134 -19.50 -9.07 -4.81
C ILE A 134 -19.58 -7.69 -4.18
N GLU A 135 -20.62 -7.48 -3.38
CA GLU A 135 -20.90 -6.18 -2.76
C GLU A 135 -20.78 -6.24 -1.24
N PHE A 136 -20.01 -5.30 -0.70
CA PHE A 136 -19.76 -5.11 0.71
C PHE A 136 -20.33 -3.76 1.14
N SER A 137 -21.38 -3.77 1.95
CA SER A 137 -21.93 -2.55 2.53
C SER A 137 -21.12 -2.15 3.75
N LEU A 138 -20.67 -0.90 3.78
CA LEU A 138 -19.98 -0.27 4.90
C LEU A 138 -20.96 0.46 5.83
N LEU A 139 -22.25 0.50 5.48
CA LEU A 139 -23.28 1.08 6.32
C LEU A 139 -23.42 0.26 7.60
N ASN A 140 -23.29 0.93 8.75
CA ASN A 140 -23.40 0.33 10.07
C ASN A 140 -22.40 -0.82 10.32
N CYS A 141 -21.27 -0.85 9.60
CA CYS A 141 -20.22 -1.81 9.92
C CYS A 141 -19.50 -1.37 11.21
N GLY A 142 -19.40 -2.29 12.17
CA GLY A 142 -18.61 -2.10 13.39
C GLY A 142 -17.18 -2.63 13.22
N PRO A 143 -16.25 -2.25 14.11
CA PRO A 143 -14.91 -2.79 14.09
C PRO A 143 -14.95 -4.30 14.36
N ALA A 144 -14.07 -5.05 13.70
CA ALA A 144 -13.99 -6.50 13.80
C ALA A 144 -13.49 -6.97 15.17
N TRP A 145 -12.71 -6.13 15.87
CA TRP A 145 -12.27 -6.31 17.24
C TRP A 145 -11.87 -4.96 17.87
N VAL A 146 -11.67 -4.95 19.18
CA VAL A 146 -11.19 -3.76 19.91
C VAL A 146 -9.83 -3.34 19.37
N SER A 147 -9.81 -2.21 18.68
CA SER A 147 -8.65 -1.62 17.99
C SER A 147 -8.79 -0.10 17.98
N GLY A 148 -7.78 0.62 17.46
CA GLY A 148 -7.79 2.08 17.34
C GLY A 148 -8.17 2.86 18.60
N ASP A 149 -8.95 3.92 18.41
CA ASP A 149 -9.42 4.80 19.49
C ASP A 149 -10.65 4.27 20.26
N LYS A 150 -11.22 3.15 19.81
CA LYS A 150 -12.32 2.41 20.45
C LYS A 150 -13.63 3.20 20.49
N ASN A 151 -13.81 4.14 19.57
CA ASN A 151 -15.05 4.91 19.47
C ASN A 151 -16.16 4.14 18.72
N HIS A 152 -15.82 3.00 18.08
CA HIS A 152 -16.71 2.16 17.29
C HIS A 152 -17.36 2.87 16.09
N LYS A 153 -16.70 3.90 15.55
CA LYS A 153 -17.13 4.72 14.43
C LYS A 153 -16.00 4.82 13.44
N MET A 154 -16.33 4.53 12.18
CA MET A 154 -15.37 4.62 11.09
C MET A 154 -14.95 6.06 10.83
N ASP A 155 -13.72 6.39 11.22
CA ASP A 155 -13.12 7.70 10.98
C ASP A 155 -12.60 7.83 9.54
N LEU A 156 -12.58 9.05 9.02
CA LEU A 156 -12.15 9.34 7.65
C LEU A 156 -10.75 9.98 7.64
N PRO A 157 -9.90 9.69 6.62
CA PRO A 157 -10.14 8.82 5.48
C PRO A 157 -9.94 7.32 5.77
N VAL A 158 -10.74 6.47 5.13
CA VAL A 158 -10.65 5.01 5.29
C VAL A 158 -9.67 4.43 4.29
N THR A 159 -8.87 3.46 4.73
CA THR A 159 -7.95 2.70 3.87
C THR A 159 -8.49 1.30 3.63
N LEU A 160 -8.70 0.94 2.36
CA LEU A 160 -8.87 -0.44 1.92
C LEU A 160 -7.48 -1.10 1.85
N ASN A 161 -7.15 -1.87 2.88
CA ASN A 161 -5.86 -2.54 2.94
C ASN A 161 -5.77 -3.71 1.96
N GLY A 162 -6.90 -4.37 1.68
CA GLY A 162 -6.98 -5.47 0.74
C GLY A 162 -8.08 -6.46 1.09
N PHE A 163 -7.86 -7.73 0.76
CA PHE A 163 -8.82 -8.79 1.04
C PHE A 163 -8.16 -10.13 1.37
N PHE A 164 -8.97 -11.00 1.97
CA PHE A 164 -8.62 -12.37 2.29
C PHE A 164 -9.48 -13.35 1.50
N VAL A 165 -8.87 -14.42 1.02
CA VAL A 165 -9.57 -15.63 0.59
C VAL A 165 -9.41 -16.65 1.71
N ASP A 166 -10.49 -16.93 2.43
CA ASP A 166 -10.49 -17.92 3.51
C ASP A 166 -10.78 -19.32 2.97
N ARG A 167 -10.08 -20.32 3.53
CA ARG A 167 -10.48 -21.72 3.40
C ARG A 167 -11.83 -21.94 4.11
N GLN A 168 -12.79 -22.55 3.40
CA GLN A 168 -14.07 -22.97 3.99
C GLN A 168 -14.12 -24.49 4.09
N GLY A 169 -13.91 -25.01 5.29
CA GLY A 169 -13.94 -26.45 5.54
C GLY A 169 -12.76 -27.21 4.92
N GLU A 170 -12.78 -28.53 5.09
CA GLU A 170 -11.64 -29.37 4.73
C GLU A 170 -11.42 -29.51 3.21
N ASN A 171 -12.47 -29.29 2.40
CA ASN A 171 -12.46 -29.61 0.97
C ASN A 171 -11.92 -28.48 0.08
N THR A 172 -11.94 -27.21 0.53
CA THR A 172 -11.34 -26.10 -0.21
C THR A 172 -9.81 -26.21 -0.15
N THR A 173 -9.23 -26.82 -1.17
CA THR A 173 -7.80 -27.20 -1.19
C THR A 173 -6.97 -26.34 -2.12
N ASP A 174 -7.49 -25.94 -3.27
CA ASP A 174 -6.85 -25.02 -4.20
C ASP A 174 -7.90 -24.28 -5.03
N GLY A 175 -7.49 -23.19 -5.67
CA GLY A 175 -8.40 -22.48 -6.56
C GLY A 175 -7.76 -21.38 -7.39
N LYS A 176 -8.58 -20.90 -8.33
CA LYS A 176 -8.26 -19.84 -9.28
C LYS A 176 -9.41 -18.84 -9.33
N ILE A 177 -9.10 -17.56 -9.15
CA ILE A 177 -10.04 -16.45 -9.23
C ILE A 177 -9.49 -15.43 -10.22
N LEU A 178 -10.28 -15.07 -11.24
CA LEU A 178 -10.01 -13.86 -12.00
C LEU A 178 -10.61 -12.67 -11.25
N LEU A 179 -9.77 -11.70 -10.93
CA LEU A 179 -10.15 -10.45 -10.28
C LEU A 179 -10.30 -9.39 -11.36
N GLY A 180 -11.51 -8.88 -11.54
CA GLY A 180 -11.81 -7.77 -12.44
C GLY A 180 -11.79 -6.44 -11.70
N ASP A 181 -12.43 -5.45 -12.31
CA ASP A 181 -12.56 -4.10 -11.77
C ASP A 181 -13.31 -4.06 -10.44
N TRP A 182 -12.96 -3.08 -9.62
CA TRP A 182 -13.67 -2.77 -8.39
C TRP A 182 -14.04 -1.29 -8.33
N SER A 183 -15.00 -0.98 -7.47
CA SER A 183 -15.53 0.37 -7.33
C SER A 183 -15.94 0.64 -5.89
N VAL A 184 -16.00 1.92 -5.56
CA VAL A 184 -16.53 2.42 -4.29
C VAL A 184 -17.65 3.40 -4.57
N ASP A 185 -18.77 3.23 -3.89
CA ASP A 185 -19.82 4.24 -3.81
C ASP A 185 -19.53 5.09 -2.56
N THR A 186 -19.48 6.40 -2.71
CA THR A 186 -19.00 7.31 -1.65
C THR A 186 -19.69 8.67 -1.68
N ASP A 187 -19.92 9.25 -0.49
CA ASP A 187 -20.32 10.65 -0.34
C ASP A 187 -19.08 11.54 -0.32
N LEU A 188 -18.86 12.27 -1.43
CA LEU A 188 -17.71 13.17 -1.59
C LEU A 188 -17.85 14.51 -0.86
N SER A 189 -19.01 14.80 -0.27
CA SER A 189 -19.20 15.99 0.58
C SER A 189 -18.62 15.80 1.98
N GLN A 190 -18.34 14.56 2.37
CA GLN A 190 -17.73 14.19 3.66
C GLN A 190 -16.32 13.68 3.45
N GLY A 191 -15.39 13.98 4.35
CA GLY A 191 -13.99 13.57 4.17
C GLY A 191 -13.28 14.30 3.02
N SER A 192 -12.28 13.64 2.42
CA SER A 192 -11.50 14.20 1.31
C SER A 192 -11.99 13.65 -0.03
N PRO A 193 -12.32 14.49 -1.02
CA PRO A 193 -12.70 14.02 -2.35
C PRO A 193 -11.50 13.61 -3.23
N PHE A 194 -10.28 13.62 -2.68
CA PHE A 194 -9.07 13.29 -3.40
C PHE A 194 -8.58 11.88 -3.05
N SER A 195 -8.04 11.20 -4.05
CA SER A 195 -7.14 10.06 -3.85
C SER A 195 -5.71 10.49 -4.15
N MET A 196 -4.77 10.18 -3.27
CA MET A 196 -3.35 10.47 -3.46
C MET A 196 -2.53 9.18 -3.32
N ASP A 197 -1.78 8.82 -4.36
CA ASP A 197 -0.71 7.84 -4.26
C ASP A 197 0.64 8.55 -4.38
N VAL A 198 1.59 8.12 -3.55
CA VAL A 198 2.96 8.66 -3.54
C VAL A 198 3.87 7.49 -3.81
N ASP A 199 4.58 7.49 -4.92
CA ASP A 199 5.54 6.47 -5.26
C ASP A 199 6.93 7.08 -5.41
N LEU A 200 7.94 6.35 -4.98
CA LEU A 200 9.31 6.68 -5.33
C LEU A 200 9.76 5.63 -6.33
N GLN A 201 9.75 6.00 -7.62
CA GLN A 201 10.06 5.05 -8.68
C GLN A 201 11.45 4.46 -8.46
N LYS A 202 11.45 3.15 -8.28
CA LYS A 202 12.65 2.34 -8.08
C LYS A 202 13.39 2.21 -9.41
N HIS A 203 14.53 2.87 -9.52
CA HIS A 203 15.63 2.29 -10.28
C HIS A 203 16.35 1.30 -9.35
N PHE A 204 15.69 0.17 -9.10
CA PHE A 204 16.35 -0.95 -8.44
C PHE A 204 17.59 -1.34 -9.28
N TRP A 205 18.73 -1.46 -8.61
CA TRP A 205 19.94 -2.14 -9.08
C TRP A 205 20.49 -1.64 -10.43
N GLY A 206 21.54 -0.83 -10.36
CA GLY A 206 22.53 -0.78 -11.44
C GLY A 206 22.54 0.46 -12.33
N LYS A 207 21.72 1.48 -12.08
CA LYS A 207 21.85 2.77 -12.79
C LYS A 207 21.81 3.89 -11.77
N SER A 208 22.91 4.65 -11.68
CA SER A 208 23.17 5.77 -10.75
C SER A 208 22.21 6.97 -10.89
N ALA A 209 20.97 6.75 -11.31
CA ALA A 209 19.94 7.76 -11.47
C ALA A 209 19.33 8.08 -10.11
N ALA A 210 19.16 9.38 -9.84
CA ALA A 210 18.50 9.87 -8.64
C ALA A 210 17.05 9.33 -8.56
N PRO A 211 16.55 8.99 -7.37
CA PRO A 211 15.19 8.54 -7.21
C PRO A 211 14.21 9.63 -7.64
N VAL A 212 13.09 9.20 -8.22
CA VAL A 212 12.07 10.09 -8.73
C VAL A 212 10.82 9.94 -7.87
N LEU A 213 10.45 11.01 -7.19
CA LEU A 213 9.17 11.08 -6.50
C LEU A 213 8.09 11.34 -7.52
N LYS A 214 7.10 10.46 -7.50
CA LYS A 214 5.86 10.52 -8.26
C LYS A 214 4.72 10.68 -7.26
N ILE A 215 3.96 11.76 -7.40
CA ILE A 215 2.71 11.96 -6.65
C ILE A 215 1.59 11.88 -7.68
N ASP A 216 0.73 10.89 -7.55
CA ASP A 216 -0.47 10.71 -8.36
C ASP A 216 -1.66 11.20 -7.55
N LEU A 217 -2.10 12.42 -7.86
CA LEU A 217 -3.29 13.02 -7.26
C LEU A 217 -4.48 12.91 -8.22
N ARG A 218 -5.63 12.47 -7.69
CA ARG A 218 -6.90 12.38 -8.42
C ARG A 218 -7.99 13.11 -7.65
N ASN A 219 -8.63 14.08 -8.30
CA ASN A 219 -9.82 14.75 -7.79
C ASN A 219 -11.09 14.03 -8.28
N HIS A 220 -11.92 13.54 -7.35
CA HIS A 220 -13.18 12.87 -7.68
C HIS A 220 -14.39 13.81 -7.58
N ALA A 221 -14.26 14.99 -6.98
CA ALA A 221 -15.35 15.96 -6.91
C ALA A 221 -15.57 16.66 -8.25
N ALA A 222 -16.84 16.80 -8.65
CA ALA A 222 -17.20 17.46 -9.90
C ALA A 222 -16.94 18.98 -9.86
N ARG A 223 -17.06 19.65 -8.70
CA ARG A 223 -16.90 21.11 -8.49
C ARG A 223 -16.59 21.46 -7.03
N GLY A 224 -15.91 22.59 -6.77
CA GLY A 224 -15.89 23.25 -5.45
C GLY A 224 -14.52 23.55 -4.83
N ILE A 225 -13.45 22.91 -5.32
CA ILE A 225 -12.09 23.17 -4.84
C ILE A 225 -11.30 23.75 -5.99
N ASP A 226 -10.78 24.98 -5.88
CA ASP A 226 -10.10 25.65 -6.99
C ASP A 226 -8.59 25.34 -7.01
N SER A 227 -7.99 25.23 -5.82
CA SER A 227 -6.57 24.90 -5.66
C SER A 227 -6.33 24.11 -4.38
N VAL A 228 -5.43 23.15 -4.45
CA VAL A 228 -4.91 22.40 -3.29
C VAL A 228 -3.40 22.52 -3.27
N TYR A 229 -2.77 22.20 -2.15
CA TYR A 229 -1.32 22.04 -2.10
C TYR A 229 -0.94 20.85 -1.25
N SER A 230 0.24 20.29 -1.53
CA SER A 230 0.83 19.22 -0.73
C SER A 230 2.10 19.72 -0.09
N THR A 231 2.30 19.34 1.17
CA THR A 231 3.58 19.47 1.86
C THR A 231 4.27 18.12 1.82
N VAL A 232 5.46 18.06 1.21
CA VAL A 232 6.28 16.85 1.12
C VAL A 232 7.47 17.02 2.05
N LYS A 233 7.55 16.15 3.07
CA LYS A 233 8.65 16.06 4.02
C LYS A 233 9.38 14.74 3.85
N ILE A 234 10.71 14.78 3.74
CA ILE A 234 11.58 13.60 3.68
C ILE A 234 12.55 13.64 4.84
N VAL A 235 12.57 12.59 5.64
CA VAL A 235 13.46 12.43 6.81
C VAL A 235 14.33 11.21 6.61
N ASN A 236 15.63 11.33 6.90
CA ASN A 236 16.52 10.18 7.00
C ASN A 236 16.22 9.43 8.31
N ARG A 237 15.93 8.14 8.21
CA ARG A 237 15.53 7.33 9.37
C ARG A 237 16.70 6.98 10.29
N TYR A 238 17.94 7.10 9.82
CA TYR A 238 19.12 6.76 10.61
C TYR A 238 19.53 7.88 11.57
N ASP A 239 19.59 9.11 11.08
CA ASP A 239 20.01 10.27 11.88
C ASP A 239 18.87 11.25 12.20
N GLY A 240 17.64 10.94 11.76
CA GLY A 240 16.45 11.74 11.99
C GLY A 240 16.45 13.09 11.26
N LYS A 241 17.43 13.37 10.40
CA LYS A 241 17.55 14.68 9.75
C LYS A 241 16.53 14.85 8.63
N GLU A 242 15.92 16.03 8.61
CA GLU A 242 15.08 16.46 7.50
C GLU A 242 15.94 16.78 6.27
N ILE A 243 15.70 16.04 5.18
CA ILE A 243 16.40 16.18 3.90
C ILE A 243 15.65 17.14 2.97
N LEU A 244 14.32 17.12 3.05
CA LEU A 244 13.47 17.95 2.21
C LEU A 244 12.21 18.32 2.98
N ASN A 245 11.78 19.57 2.82
CA ASN A 245 10.46 20.03 3.18
C ASN A 245 10.00 21.04 2.14
N ARG A 246 8.95 20.69 1.39
CA ARG A 246 8.55 21.45 0.22
C ARG A 246 7.04 21.49 0.06
N LYS A 247 6.53 22.70 -0.20
CA LYS A 247 5.17 22.95 -0.66
C LYS A 247 5.07 22.80 -2.18
N LEU A 248 4.09 22.05 -2.64
CA LEU A 248 3.73 21.85 -4.05
C LEU A 248 2.28 22.27 -4.23
N SER A 249 1.99 23.28 -5.06
CA SER A 249 0.63 23.76 -5.29
C SER A 249 0.05 23.21 -6.59
N TYR A 250 -1.25 22.92 -6.58
CA TYR A 250 -2.00 22.33 -7.69
C TYR A 250 -3.29 23.12 -7.92
N LYS A 251 -3.68 23.30 -9.19
CA LYS A 251 -5.06 23.70 -9.51
C LYS A 251 -5.90 22.42 -9.56
N SER A 252 -7.08 22.40 -8.92
CA SER A 252 -7.83 21.13 -8.79
C SER A 252 -8.28 20.57 -10.14
N LYS A 253 -8.55 21.44 -11.12
CA LYS A 253 -8.89 21.06 -12.50
C LYS A 253 -7.78 20.28 -13.21
N ASP A 254 -6.52 20.50 -12.81
CA ASP A 254 -5.33 19.84 -13.35
C ASP A 254 -4.98 18.58 -12.53
N ALA A 255 -5.59 18.40 -11.35
CA ALA A 255 -5.43 17.25 -10.46
C ALA A 255 -6.21 16.00 -10.91
N LYS A 256 -6.66 15.93 -12.17
CA LYS A 256 -7.22 14.67 -12.71
C LYS A 256 -6.14 13.64 -13.02
N ASN A 257 -4.89 14.06 -13.25
CA ASN A 257 -3.71 13.20 -13.43
C ASN A 257 -2.43 14.05 -13.24
N ALA A 258 -2.33 14.78 -12.12
CA ALA A 258 -1.14 15.59 -11.87
C ALA A 258 0.02 14.68 -11.46
N GLU A 259 0.66 14.02 -12.43
CA GLU A 259 1.88 13.26 -12.20
C GLU A 259 3.03 14.26 -11.97
N ILE A 260 3.30 14.59 -10.71
CA ILE A 260 4.53 15.32 -10.39
C ILE A 260 5.65 14.30 -10.33
N VAL A 261 6.32 14.13 -11.48
CA VAL A 261 7.60 13.43 -11.60
C VAL A 261 8.69 14.44 -11.24
N LYS A 262 9.18 14.41 -10.01
CA LYS A 262 10.35 15.20 -9.64
C LYS A 262 11.50 14.29 -9.25
N ALA A 263 12.60 14.39 -10.00
CA ALA A 263 13.87 13.83 -9.54
C ALA A 263 14.25 14.53 -8.23
N ILE A 264 14.36 13.75 -7.16
CA ILE A 264 14.86 14.23 -5.88
C ILE A 264 16.26 13.66 -5.72
N LYS A 265 17.25 14.55 -5.59
CA LYS A 265 18.60 14.13 -5.25
C LYS A 265 18.59 13.74 -3.77
N LEU A 266 18.38 12.46 -3.50
CA LEU A 266 18.54 11.88 -2.18
C LEU A 266 19.90 11.17 -2.14
N PRO A 267 20.67 11.29 -1.04
CA PRO A 267 21.76 10.35 -0.79
C PRO A 267 21.20 8.93 -0.64
N PHE A 268 22.09 7.95 -0.59
CA PHE A 268 21.70 6.57 -0.30
C PHE A 268 21.36 6.41 1.19
N GLY A 269 20.33 5.62 1.48
CA GLY A 269 19.86 5.43 2.85
C GLY A 269 18.40 5.03 2.97
N SER A 270 17.93 5.00 4.22
CA SER A 270 16.53 4.76 4.53
C SER A 270 15.81 6.07 4.81
N TYR A 271 14.71 6.29 4.10
CA TYR A 271 13.93 7.52 4.16
C TYR A 271 12.50 7.25 4.57
N GLU A 272 11.96 8.23 5.27
CA GLU A 272 10.53 8.36 5.47
C GLU A 272 10.04 9.57 4.69
N ILE A 273 9.03 9.35 3.86
CA ILE A 273 8.37 10.39 3.09
C ILE A 273 6.98 10.58 3.68
N THR A 274 6.71 11.77 4.18
CA THR A 274 5.38 12.20 4.59
C THR A 274 4.87 13.22 3.58
N THR A 275 3.73 12.96 2.98
CA THR A 275 3.06 13.88 2.07
C THR A 275 1.67 14.18 2.62
N THR A 276 1.42 15.45 2.93
CA THR A 276 0.13 15.93 3.43
C THR A 276 -0.52 16.81 2.37
N LEU A 277 -1.76 16.52 2.00
CA LEU A 277 -2.59 17.30 1.09
C LEU A 277 -3.48 18.26 1.88
N HIS A 278 -3.56 19.51 1.41
CA HIS A 278 -4.30 20.58 2.06
C HIS A 278 -5.20 21.34 1.08
N ASP A 279 -6.32 21.83 1.62
CA ASP A 279 -7.15 22.88 1.04
C ASP A 279 -7.21 24.05 2.04
N GLY A 280 -6.53 25.15 1.70
CA GLY A 280 -6.25 26.22 2.66
C GLY A 280 -5.48 25.69 3.89
N ASP A 281 -6.08 25.85 5.07
CA ASP A 281 -5.52 25.36 6.34
C ASP A 281 -6.02 23.97 6.73
N LYS A 282 -6.98 23.41 5.98
CA LYS A 282 -7.56 22.09 6.25
C LYS A 282 -6.68 21.00 5.64
N GLU A 283 -6.22 20.07 6.48
CA GLU A 283 -5.65 18.81 6.01
C GLU A 283 -6.76 17.92 5.43
N LEU A 284 -6.56 17.46 4.21
CA LEU A 284 -7.48 16.58 3.49
C LEU A 284 -7.03 15.13 3.54
N ASP A 285 -5.73 14.89 3.38
CA ASP A 285 -5.15 13.55 3.40
C ASP A 285 -3.67 13.61 3.79
N SER A 286 -3.13 12.53 4.33
CA SER A 286 -1.72 12.40 4.68
C SER A 286 -1.23 10.99 4.46
N THR A 287 -0.17 10.82 3.69
CA THR A 287 0.44 9.52 3.47
C THR A 287 1.87 9.50 3.97
N ARG A 288 2.24 8.38 4.59
CA ARG A 288 3.59 8.10 5.07
C ARG A 288 4.09 6.85 4.37
N LYS A 289 5.20 6.96 3.65
CA LYS A 289 5.87 5.82 3.02
C LYS A 289 7.31 5.71 3.47
N LEU A 290 7.71 4.47 3.74
CA LEU A 290 9.09 4.11 4.00
C LEU A 290 9.74 3.73 2.67
N PHE A 291 10.91 4.29 2.42
CA PHE A 291 11.70 4.00 1.25
C PHE A 291 13.14 3.65 1.64
N GLN A 292 13.75 2.79 0.84
CA GLN A 292 15.17 2.48 0.94
C GLN A 292 15.80 2.73 -0.42
N TYR A 293 16.72 3.69 -0.46
CA TYR A 293 17.53 3.97 -1.63
C TYR A 293 18.87 3.27 -1.45
N PHE A 294 19.00 2.11 -2.06
CA PHE A 294 20.23 1.32 -2.02
C PHE A 294 21.18 1.76 -3.10
N MET A 295 22.47 1.69 -2.78
CA MET A 295 23.53 1.89 -3.75
C MET A 295 23.55 0.81 -4.83
N GLY A 296 24.05 1.18 -6.02
CA GLY A 296 24.27 0.29 -7.16
C GLY A 296 25.65 -0.40 -7.12
N ASP A 297 26.21 -0.68 -8.28
CA ASP A 297 27.49 -1.40 -8.46
C ASP A 297 28.71 -0.71 -7.79
N CYS A 298 29.32 -1.40 -6.81
CA CYS A 298 30.50 -0.94 -6.07
C CYS A 298 31.75 -0.68 -6.91
N SER A 299 31.87 -1.29 -8.09
CA SER A 299 33.08 -1.19 -8.92
C SER A 299 33.38 0.23 -9.41
N LYS A 300 32.43 1.16 -9.26
CA LYS A 300 32.52 2.56 -9.72
C LYS A 300 32.48 3.58 -8.57
N MET A 301 32.64 3.14 -7.32
CA MET A 301 32.44 4.02 -6.16
C MET A 301 33.74 4.66 -5.65
N SER A 302 33.61 5.83 -5.04
CA SER A 302 34.70 6.44 -4.28
C SER A 302 34.88 5.71 -2.94
N LYS A 303 36.09 5.78 -2.39
CA LYS A 303 36.40 5.21 -1.07
C LYS A 303 35.48 5.72 0.05
N SER A 304 35.13 7.00 0.03
CA SER A 304 34.23 7.61 1.03
C SER A 304 32.79 7.08 0.99
N LEU A 305 32.29 6.73 -0.20
CA LEU A 305 30.95 6.13 -0.35
C LEU A 305 30.95 4.67 0.13
N LEU A 306 32.03 3.93 -0.12
CA LEU A 306 32.18 2.55 0.36
C LEU A 306 32.23 2.48 1.90
N GLU A 307 32.92 3.42 2.54
CA GLU A 307 32.98 3.54 4.00
C GLU A 307 31.59 3.82 4.59
N TYR A 308 30.81 4.72 3.97
CA TYR A 308 29.43 4.99 4.39
C TYR A 308 28.53 3.75 4.27
N GLU A 309 28.63 2.95 3.21
CA GLU A 309 27.81 1.72 3.08
C GLU A 309 28.22 0.64 4.07
N ARG A 310 29.52 0.49 4.34
CA ARG A 310 29.96 -0.44 5.38
C ARG A 310 29.31 -0.10 6.73
N ASP A 311 29.19 1.18 7.04
CA ASP A 311 28.74 1.63 8.36
C ASP A 311 27.20 1.75 8.45
N TRP A 312 26.48 1.98 7.34
CA TRP A 312 25.06 2.37 7.35
C TRP A 312 24.13 1.64 6.34
N SER A 313 24.64 0.72 5.52
CA SER A 313 23.80 0.04 4.50
C SER A 313 22.75 -0.87 5.16
N PRO A 314 21.47 -0.83 4.72
CA PRO A 314 20.48 -1.79 5.21
C PRO A 314 20.82 -3.22 4.74
N VAL A 315 20.34 -4.23 5.48
CA VAL A 315 20.50 -5.65 5.13
C VAL A 315 20.06 -5.91 3.68
N GLY A 316 20.94 -6.47 2.86
CA GLY A 316 20.71 -6.73 1.44
C GLY A 316 21.09 -5.59 0.48
N GLY A 317 21.78 -4.54 0.96
CA GLY A 317 22.38 -3.48 0.14
C GLY A 317 23.57 -3.97 -0.72
N VAL A 318 24.51 -3.09 -1.08
CA VAL A 318 25.53 -3.40 -2.11
C VAL A 318 26.39 -4.61 -1.77
N TRP A 319 26.65 -4.81 -0.48
CA TRP A 319 27.37 -5.99 -0.01
C TRP A 319 26.60 -7.25 -0.35
N GLY A 320 25.27 -7.27 -0.15
CA GLY A 320 24.35 -8.38 -0.45
C GLY A 320 24.46 -9.00 -1.85
N ALA A 321 24.97 -8.25 -2.82
CA ALA A 321 25.12 -8.62 -4.23
C ALA A 321 26.51 -9.19 -4.59
N MET A 322 27.48 -9.10 -3.69
CA MET A 322 28.87 -9.50 -3.93
C MET A 322 29.11 -10.95 -3.53
N SER A 323 30.12 -11.56 -4.15
CA SER A 323 30.73 -12.74 -3.53
C SER A 323 31.42 -12.33 -2.21
N PRO A 324 31.52 -13.24 -1.23
CA PRO A 324 32.22 -12.98 0.03
C PRO A 324 33.65 -12.46 -0.18
N GLU A 325 34.36 -13.00 -1.18
CA GLU A 325 35.74 -12.62 -1.49
C GLU A 325 35.83 -11.16 -1.95
N LEU A 326 34.90 -10.72 -2.80
CA LEU A 326 34.88 -9.36 -3.31
C LEU A 326 34.53 -8.35 -2.22
N ALA A 327 33.57 -8.66 -1.36
CA ALA A 327 33.23 -7.79 -0.23
C ALA A 327 34.37 -7.67 0.79
N ASN A 328 35.08 -8.77 1.05
CA ASN A 328 36.25 -8.80 1.93
C ASN A 328 37.37 -7.86 1.43
N GLN A 329 37.56 -7.72 0.11
CA GLN A 329 38.53 -6.79 -0.47
C GLN A 329 38.22 -5.32 -0.16
N PHE A 330 36.96 -4.99 0.11
CA PHE A 330 36.51 -3.65 0.50
C PHE A 330 36.37 -3.48 2.03
N GLY A 331 36.80 -4.46 2.82
CA GLY A 331 36.76 -4.40 4.29
C GLY A 331 35.41 -4.73 4.90
N ALA A 332 34.41 -5.13 4.10
CA ALA A 332 33.16 -5.69 4.60
C ALA A 332 33.34 -7.21 4.81
N ARG A 333 33.22 -7.70 6.05
CA ARG A 333 33.27 -9.14 6.33
C ARG A 333 31.87 -9.68 6.61
N TRP A 334 31.56 -10.78 5.95
CA TRP A 334 30.25 -11.40 5.95
C TRP A 334 30.12 -12.49 7.00
N ILE A 335 28.95 -12.56 7.63
CA ILE A 335 28.43 -13.83 8.16
C ILE A 335 27.07 -14.09 7.53
N ARG A 336 26.98 -15.17 6.78
CA ARG A 336 25.74 -15.66 6.18
C ARG A 336 25.24 -16.83 7.01
N PHE A 337 24.09 -16.67 7.65
CA PHE A 337 23.42 -17.75 8.35
C PHE A 337 22.40 -18.39 7.41
N GLU A 338 22.80 -19.47 6.75
CA GLU A 338 21.88 -20.28 5.96
C GLU A 338 21.05 -21.17 6.90
N GLY A 339 19.71 -21.10 6.78
CA GLY A 339 18.79 -21.99 7.49
C GLY A 339 18.15 -21.45 8.77
N ARG A 340 18.59 -20.29 9.29
CA ARG A 340 17.88 -19.58 10.36
C ARG A 340 17.03 -18.46 9.74
N THR A 341 15.70 -18.60 9.78
CA THR A 341 14.78 -17.52 9.40
C THR A 341 14.37 -16.73 10.64
N TRP A 342 13.76 -15.55 10.49
CA TRP A 342 13.23 -14.81 11.65
C TRP A 342 12.23 -15.64 12.45
N GLY A 343 11.42 -16.47 11.79
CA GLY A 343 10.54 -17.42 12.47
C GLY A 343 11.25 -18.51 13.27
N ASN A 344 12.54 -18.75 13.05
CA ASN A 344 13.32 -19.69 13.87
C ASN A 344 13.75 -19.06 15.21
N VAL A 345 13.82 -17.73 15.27
CA VAL A 345 14.33 -17.00 16.43
C VAL A 345 13.23 -16.19 17.13
N GLU A 346 12.06 -16.04 16.52
CA GLU A 346 10.90 -15.44 17.16
C GLU A 346 10.22 -16.47 18.09
N THR A 347 10.49 -16.37 19.40
CA THR A 347 9.94 -17.29 20.42
C THR A 347 8.53 -16.92 20.85
N ALA A 348 8.16 -15.65 20.67
CA ALA A 348 6.80 -15.13 20.74
C ALA A 348 6.70 -13.90 19.82
N HIS A 349 5.49 -13.42 19.52
CA HIS A 349 5.31 -12.29 18.59
C HIS A 349 6.12 -11.06 19.03
N GLY A 350 7.06 -10.62 18.19
CA GLY A 350 7.98 -9.51 18.47
C GLY A 350 9.07 -9.80 19.52
N VAL A 351 9.16 -11.04 20.00
CA VAL A 351 10.16 -11.50 20.98
C VAL A 351 11.15 -12.42 20.27
N TYR A 352 12.39 -11.97 20.16
CA TYR A 352 13.44 -12.66 19.41
C TYR A 352 14.49 -13.20 20.37
N ASP A 353 14.70 -14.52 20.35
CA ASP A 353 15.84 -15.17 20.98
C ASP A 353 17.00 -15.26 19.97
N THR A 354 17.91 -14.31 20.08
CA THR A 354 19.12 -14.25 19.26
C THR A 354 20.33 -14.86 19.97
N THR A 355 20.13 -15.60 21.08
CA THR A 355 21.24 -16.08 21.94
C THR A 355 22.22 -16.96 21.15
N GLU A 356 21.71 -17.96 20.42
CA GLU A 356 22.57 -18.84 19.62
C GLU A 356 23.29 -18.09 18.49
N ILE A 357 22.65 -17.07 17.89
CA ILE A 357 23.29 -16.21 16.88
C ILE A 357 24.40 -15.38 17.51
N ALA A 358 24.14 -14.78 18.67
CA ALA A 358 25.10 -13.98 19.40
C ALA A 358 26.32 -14.83 19.80
N GLU A 359 26.11 -16.05 20.30
CA GLU A 359 27.21 -16.98 20.60
C GLU A 359 28.02 -17.38 19.36
N GLU A 360 27.38 -17.58 18.21
CA GLU A 360 28.06 -17.85 16.94
C GLU A 360 28.86 -16.63 16.46
N VAL A 361 28.29 -15.42 16.57
CA VAL A 361 28.97 -14.16 16.26
C VAL A 361 30.15 -13.92 17.19
N ASP A 362 30.01 -14.19 18.49
CA ASP A 362 31.06 -14.01 19.49
C ASP A 362 32.23 -14.98 19.26
N LYS A 363 31.94 -16.26 18.96
CA LYS A 363 32.96 -17.22 18.53
C LYS A 363 33.72 -16.75 17.28
N LEU A 364 33.05 -16.03 16.38
CA LEU A 364 33.67 -15.50 15.17
C LEU A 364 34.47 -14.22 15.45
N ASN A 365 33.99 -13.36 16.35
CA ASN A 365 34.71 -12.17 16.83
C ASN A 365 36.00 -12.55 17.56
N ASP A 366 35.99 -13.61 18.37
CA ASP A 366 37.17 -14.18 19.04
C ASP A 366 38.23 -14.70 18.06
N ASN A 367 37.83 -14.96 16.80
CA ASN A 367 38.71 -15.29 15.68
C ASN A 367 39.03 -14.07 14.79
N TYR A 368 38.94 -12.85 15.33
CA TYR A 368 39.22 -11.57 14.65
C TYR A 368 38.35 -11.29 13.41
N VAL A 369 37.12 -11.82 13.35
CA VAL A 369 36.14 -11.52 12.30
C VAL A 369 35.16 -10.45 12.80
N GLN A 370 35.41 -9.17 12.46
CA GLN A 370 34.42 -8.10 12.68
C GLN A 370 33.27 -8.24 11.68
N SER A 371 32.09 -8.60 12.17
CA SER A 371 30.94 -8.95 11.34
C SER A 371 30.09 -7.72 11.04
N VAL A 372 29.83 -7.42 9.77
CA VAL A 372 29.12 -6.18 9.37
C VAL A 372 27.69 -6.43 8.92
N VAL A 373 27.37 -7.63 8.41
CA VAL A 373 26.03 -7.90 7.84
C VAL A 373 25.51 -9.26 8.32
N PHE A 374 24.36 -9.23 8.99
CA PHE A 374 23.55 -10.39 9.33
C PHE A 374 22.49 -10.61 8.23
N GLN A 375 22.52 -11.77 7.58
CA GLN A 375 21.52 -12.11 6.55
C GLN A 375 20.78 -13.40 6.93
N THR A 376 19.57 -13.26 7.46
CA THR A 376 18.57 -14.33 7.50
C THR A 376 17.62 -14.12 6.33
N LEU A 377 17.59 -15.05 5.38
CA LEU A 377 16.66 -14.96 4.26
C LEU A 377 15.21 -15.25 4.71
N TYR A 378 14.27 -14.71 3.94
CA TYR A 378 12.88 -15.16 3.77
C TYR A 378 11.77 -14.63 4.69
N GLN A 379 12.06 -13.87 5.74
CA GLN A 379 11.01 -13.20 6.54
C GLN A 379 11.52 -11.83 7.00
N HIS A 380 10.63 -10.86 7.23
CA HIS A 380 11.01 -9.62 7.91
C HIS A 380 10.33 -9.62 9.28
N PRO A 381 11.05 -9.29 10.36
CA PRO A 381 10.45 -9.21 11.69
C PRO A 381 9.41 -8.09 11.72
N GLU A 382 8.24 -8.37 12.31
CA GLU A 382 7.28 -7.32 12.63
C GLU A 382 7.82 -6.59 13.87
N PHE A 383 8.28 -5.35 13.69
CA PHE A 383 8.56 -4.45 14.80
C PHE A 383 7.29 -3.67 15.11
N ARG A 384 6.78 -3.79 16.34
CA ARG A 384 5.71 -2.92 16.87
C ARG A 384 6.30 -1.74 17.60
#